data_AF-A0A4R9XN96-F1
#
_entry.id   AF-A0A4R9XN96-F1
#
_cell.length_a   1.000
_cell.length_b   1.000
_cell.length_c   1.000
_cell.angle_alpha   90.00
_cell.angle_beta   90.00
_cell.angle_gamma   90.00
#
_symmetry.space_group_name_H-M   'P 1'
#
loop_
_entity.id
_entity.type
_entity.pdbx_description
1 polymer ?
#
loop_
_entity_poly.entity_id
_entity_poly.type
_entity_poly.pdbx_seq_one_letter_code
_entity_poly.pdbx_strand_id
1 'polypeptide(L)'
;MARITAGVFDGDVNSLFSIIADSSRDEFLRDALLGAATFLTWEGRIERDRMQSFLKRFYEERLAADDDFAWIAWQEAIDLLALPDLAPLVHSAWDQNRVPMGMLELSDCENDLLDAEQRPNDIGRFKRANLGYIDDVLEELASRISYAEDLDEEDPQSPLPDETWDAPWADATPAINPRRDVGRNDPCPCGSGKKFKKCCLAK
;
A
#
# COMPACT_ATOMS: atom_id res chain seq x y z
N MET A 1 -2.73 -0.99 1.69
CA MET A 1 -3.58 -0.28 0.70
C MET A 1 -4.51 -1.21 -0.06
N ALA A 2 -4.09 -2.43 -0.40
CA ALA A 2 -4.90 -3.41 -1.14
C ALA A 2 -6.32 -3.61 -0.60
N ARG A 3 -6.48 -3.70 0.73
CA ARG A 3 -7.79 -3.89 1.38
C ARG A 3 -8.75 -2.73 1.20
N ILE A 4 -8.24 -1.49 1.15
CA ILE A 4 -9.04 -0.30 0.83
C ILE A 4 -9.49 -0.39 -0.63
N THR A 5 -8.57 -0.67 -1.55
CA THR A 5 -8.87 -0.82 -2.98
C THR A 5 -9.93 -1.89 -3.21
N ALA A 6 -9.82 -3.05 -2.57
CA ALA A 6 -10.80 -4.13 -2.67
C ALA A 6 -12.20 -3.67 -2.21
N GLY A 7 -12.26 -2.93 -1.08
CA GLY A 7 -13.51 -2.40 -0.54
C GLY A 7 -14.18 -1.34 -1.41
N VAL A 8 -13.41 -0.54 -2.15
CA VAL A 8 -13.95 0.53 -3.04
C VAL A 8 -14.04 0.13 -4.51
N PHE A 9 -13.70 -1.12 -4.84
CA PHE A 9 -13.70 -1.58 -6.23
C PHE A 9 -15.11 -1.54 -6.82
N ASP A 10 -15.26 -0.85 -7.93
CA ASP A 10 -16.53 -0.58 -8.61
C ASP A 10 -16.86 -1.57 -9.74
N GLY A 11 -15.96 -2.51 -10.02
CA GLY A 11 -16.10 -3.49 -11.12
C GLY A 11 -15.31 -3.12 -12.38
N ASP A 12 -14.68 -1.95 -12.47
CA ASP A 12 -13.88 -1.58 -13.63
C ASP A 12 -12.48 -2.20 -13.59
N VAL A 13 -12.43 -3.48 -13.98
CA VAL A 13 -11.19 -4.25 -14.10
C VAL A 13 -10.21 -3.62 -15.09
N ASN A 14 -10.69 -2.97 -16.15
CA ASN A 14 -9.81 -2.41 -17.17
C ASN A 14 -9.03 -1.22 -16.62
N SER A 15 -9.71 -0.33 -15.90
CA SER A 15 -9.07 0.79 -15.23
C SER A 15 -8.07 0.29 -14.19
N LEU A 16 -8.43 -0.70 -13.37
CA LEU A 16 -7.52 -1.31 -12.39
C LEU A 16 -6.24 -1.86 -13.04
N PHE A 17 -6.39 -2.71 -14.07
CA PHE A 17 -5.25 -3.29 -14.78
C PHE A 17 -4.41 -2.26 -15.53
N SER A 18 -5.02 -1.18 -16.03
CA SER A 18 -4.29 -0.11 -16.71
C SER A 18 -3.33 0.63 -15.77
N ILE A 19 -3.72 0.83 -14.50
CA ILE A 19 -2.87 1.50 -13.51
C ILE A 19 -1.73 0.58 -13.07
N ILE A 20 -2.01 -0.71 -12.87
CA ILE A 20 -0.97 -1.70 -12.52
C ILE A 20 0.07 -1.82 -13.65
N ALA A 21 -0.37 -1.75 -14.91
CA ALA A 21 0.47 -1.82 -16.10
C ALA A 21 1.31 -0.56 -16.37
N ASP A 22 1.00 0.57 -15.74
CA ASP A 22 1.69 1.84 -15.95
C ASP A 22 2.94 1.92 -15.06
N SER A 23 4.10 1.58 -15.62
CA SER A 23 5.40 1.60 -14.93
C SER A 23 5.87 2.99 -14.52
N SER A 24 5.17 4.06 -14.93
CA SER A 24 5.43 5.41 -14.41
C SER A 24 4.82 5.67 -13.03
N ARG A 25 3.99 4.73 -12.52
CA ARG A 25 3.38 4.79 -11.20
C ARG A 25 4.31 4.19 -10.15
N ASP A 26 4.14 4.68 -8.93
CA ASP A 26 4.82 4.19 -7.75
C ASP A 26 4.64 2.66 -7.58
N GLU A 27 5.73 1.97 -7.27
CA GLU A 27 5.79 0.52 -7.17
C GLU A 27 4.92 -0.04 -6.05
N PHE A 28 4.84 0.64 -4.89
CA PHE A 28 4.00 0.22 -3.76
C PHE A 28 2.51 0.42 -4.06
N LEU A 29 2.17 1.45 -4.84
CA LEU A 29 0.81 1.58 -5.35
C LEU A 29 0.45 0.40 -6.26
N ARG A 30 1.33 0.06 -7.21
CA ARG A 30 1.10 -1.03 -8.17
C ARG A 30 1.01 -2.39 -7.48
N ASP A 31 1.90 -2.66 -6.53
CA ASP A 31 1.88 -3.79 -5.60
C ASP A 31 0.51 -3.90 -4.91
N ALA A 32 0.08 -2.83 -4.24
CA ALA A 32 -1.19 -2.83 -3.52
C ALA A 32 -2.42 -3.03 -4.44
N LEU A 33 -2.40 -2.47 -5.65
CA LEU A 33 -3.47 -2.65 -6.62
C LEU A 33 -3.49 -4.08 -7.18
N LEU A 34 -2.32 -4.68 -7.40
CA LEU A 34 -2.20 -6.05 -7.86
C LEU A 34 -2.63 -7.03 -6.77
N GLY A 35 -2.24 -6.84 -5.51
CA GLY A 35 -2.75 -7.61 -4.38
C GLY A 35 -4.28 -7.52 -4.23
N ALA A 36 -4.87 -6.33 -4.44
CA ALA A 36 -6.32 -6.18 -4.45
C ALA A 36 -6.97 -6.95 -5.61
N ALA A 37 -6.40 -6.87 -6.82
CA ALA A 37 -6.87 -7.63 -7.98
C ALA A 37 -6.81 -9.14 -7.73
N THR A 38 -5.75 -9.63 -7.08
CA THR A 38 -5.59 -11.04 -6.69
C THR A 38 -6.73 -11.48 -5.77
N PHE A 39 -7.00 -10.74 -4.69
CA PHE A 39 -8.10 -11.08 -3.78
C PHE A 39 -9.48 -11.03 -4.47
N LEU A 40 -9.74 -9.99 -5.26
CA LEU A 40 -10.99 -9.83 -6.02
C LEU A 40 -11.17 -10.94 -7.06
N THR A 41 -10.08 -11.49 -7.60
CA THR A 41 -10.11 -12.66 -8.49
C THR A 41 -10.50 -13.92 -7.73
N TRP A 42 -9.92 -14.15 -6.55
CA TRP A 42 -10.27 -15.31 -5.71
C TRP A 42 -11.74 -15.28 -5.27
N GLU A 43 -12.27 -14.11 -4.94
CA GLU A 43 -13.68 -13.92 -4.59
C GLU A 43 -14.63 -14.06 -5.79
N GLY A 44 -14.11 -14.05 -7.01
CA GLY A 44 -14.89 -14.15 -8.25
C GLY A 44 -15.48 -12.83 -8.74
N ARG A 45 -15.03 -11.68 -8.21
CA ARG A 45 -15.37 -10.34 -8.73
C ARG A 45 -14.56 -9.96 -9.97
N ILE A 46 -13.39 -10.58 -10.15
CA ILE A 46 -12.59 -10.53 -11.38
C ILE A 46 -12.54 -11.94 -11.96
N GLU A 47 -12.79 -12.06 -13.27
CA GLU A 47 -12.72 -13.34 -13.96
C GLU A 47 -11.29 -13.91 -13.94
N ARG A 48 -11.16 -15.17 -13.54
CA ARG A 48 -9.86 -15.86 -13.39
C ARG A 48 -9.04 -15.83 -14.69
N ASP A 49 -9.67 -16.10 -15.84
CA ASP A 49 -9.00 -16.09 -17.14
C ASP A 49 -8.45 -14.70 -17.51
N ARG A 50 -9.15 -13.64 -17.10
CA ARG A 50 -8.70 -12.25 -17.32
C ARG A 50 -7.48 -11.94 -16.46
N MET A 51 -7.49 -12.35 -15.20
CA MET A 51 -6.34 -12.20 -14.31
C MET A 51 -5.14 -12.99 -14.82
N GLN A 52 -5.32 -14.25 -15.21
CA GLN A 52 -4.24 -15.09 -15.76
C GLN A 52 -3.66 -14.48 -17.05
N SER A 53 -4.51 -13.97 -17.94
CA SER A 53 -4.07 -13.27 -19.15
C SER A 53 -3.28 -12.00 -18.84
N PHE A 54 -3.71 -11.25 -17.83
CA PHE A 54 -3.00 -10.05 -17.36
C PHE A 54 -1.63 -10.39 -16.78
N LEU A 55 -1.53 -11.39 -15.90
CA LEU A 55 -0.25 -11.83 -15.30
C LEU A 55 0.73 -12.34 -16.37
N LYS A 56 0.23 -13.09 -17.36
CA LYS A 56 1.05 -13.51 -18.50
C LYS A 56 1.58 -12.30 -19.29
N ARG A 57 0.70 -11.36 -19.62
CA ARG A 57 1.05 -10.11 -20.31
C ARG A 57 2.06 -9.28 -19.51
N PHE A 58 1.90 -9.20 -18.19
CA PHE A 58 2.81 -8.50 -17.29
C PHE A 58 4.26 -8.98 -17.46
N TYR A 59 4.44 -10.30 -17.54
CA TYR A 59 5.73 -10.92 -17.78
C TYR A 59 6.25 -10.70 -19.21
N GLU A 60 5.41 -10.92 -20.22
CA GLU A 60 5.80 -10.89 -21.64
C GLU A 60 6.13 -9.47 -22.13
N GLU A 61 5.32 -8.48 -21.75
CA GLU A 61 5.49 -7.08 -22.15
C GLU A 61 6.45 -6.31 -21.22
N ARG A 62 6.98 -6.95 -20.17
CA ARG A 62 7.84 -6.33 -19.14
C ARG A 62 7.23 -5.06 -18.57
N LEU A 63 6.05 -5.21 -17.96
CA LEU A 63 5.31 -4.08 -17.40
C LEU A 63 5.95 -3.50 -16.12
N ALA A 64 6.98 -4.13 -15.58
CA ALA A 64 7.81 -3.63 -14.48
C ALA A 64 9.29 -3.67 -14.86
N ALA A 65 10.08 -2.76 -14.29
CA ALA A 65 11.53 -2.79 -14.41
C ALA A 65 12.09 -4.02 -13.67
N ASP A 66 13.33 -4.42 -13.96
CA ASP A 66 13.99 -5.45 -13.16
C ASP A 66 14.23 -4.90 -11.76
N ASP A 67 14.11 -5.74 -10.72
CA ASP A 67 14.23 -5.35 -9.30
C ASP A 67 13.10 -4.42 -8.79
N ASP A 68 12.00 -4.31 -9.53
CA ASP A 68 10.78 -3.58 -9.13
C ASP A 68 9.91 -4.44 -8.19
N PHE A 69 9.38 -3.82 -7.13
CA PHE A 69 8.49 -4.50 -6.17
C PHE A 69 7.22 -5.07 -6.79
N ALA A 70 6.78 -4.57 -7.94
CA ALA A 70 5.62 -5.12 -8.64
C ALA A 70 5.83 -6.59 -9.10
N TRP A 71 7.07 -7.07 -9.20
CA TRP A 71 7.35 -8.50 -9.45
C TRP A 71 7.01 -9.40 -8.26
N ILE A 72 7.12 -8.89 -7.03
CA ILE A 72 6.73 -9.61 -5.81
C ILE A 72 5.21 -9.84 -5.84
N ALA A 73 4.42 -8.78 -5.97
CA ALA A 73 2.96 -8.91 -6.07
C ALA A 73 2.51 -9.76 -7.28
N TRP A 74 3.23 -9.71 -8.40
CA TRP A 74 2.95 -10.55 -9.57
C TRP A 74 3.10 -12.04 -9.26
N GLN A 75 4.16 -12.39 -8.55
CA GLN A 75 4.41 -13.76 -8.12
C GLN A 75 3.43 -14.23 -7.07
N GLU A 76 3.22 -13.43 -6.01
CA GLU A 76 2.23 -13.74 -4.98
C GLU A 76 0.83 -13.94 -5.58
N ALA A 77 0.49 -13.19 -6.63
CA ALA A 77 -0.77 -13.38 -7.34
C ALA A 77 -0.88 -14.78 -7.98
N ILE A 78 0.20 -15.29 -8.55
CA ILE A 78 0.26 -16.62 -9.16
C ILE A 78 0.10 -17.70 -8.08
N ASP A 79 0.81 -17.55 -6.96
CA ASP A 79 0.84 -18.52 -5.87
C ASP A 79 -0.51 -18.54 -5.14
N LEU A 80 -1.02 -17.38 -4.70
CA LEU A 80 -2.28 -17.25 -3.97
C LEU A 80 -3.50 -17.67 -4.79
N LEU A 81 -3.45 -17.50 -6.11
CA LEU A 81 -4.51 -17.95 -7.00
C LEU A 81 -4.38 -19.41 -7.41
N ALA A 82 -3.30 -20.11 -7.08
CA ALA A 82 -3.01 -21.46 -7.55
C ALA A 82 -3.02 -21.53 -9.09
N LEU A 83 -2.13 -20.77 -9.76
CA LEU A 83 -2.01 -20.72 -11.23
C LEU A 83 -0.75 -21.47 -11.74
N PRO A 84 -0.72 -22.81 -11.68
CA PRO A 84 0.47 -23.59 -12.02
C PRO A 84 0.92 -23.44 -13.48
N ASP A 85 -0.01 -23.11 -14.40
CA ASP A 85 0.32 -22.84 -15.80
C ASP A 85 1.31 -21.67 -15.98
N LEU A 86 1.41 -20.77 -14.99
CA LEU A 86 2.33 -19.64 -14.99
C LEU A 86 3.63 -19.92 -14.23
N ALA A 87 3.75 -21.05 -13.52
CA ALA A 87 4.97 -21.41 -12.78
C ALA A 87 6.25 -21.37 -13.63
N PRO A 88 6.26 -21.83 -14.91
CA PRO A 88 7.45 -21.70 -15.75
C PRO A 88 7.90 -20.25 -15.99
N LEU A 89 6.96 -19.29 -15.98
CA LEU A 89 7.28 -17.87 -16.10
C LEU A 89 7.90 -17.34 -14.81
N VAL A 90 7.44 -17.82 -13.65
CA VAL A 90 8.03 -17.48 -12.33
C VAL A 90 9.49 -17.89 -12.31
N HIS A 91 9.79 -19.17 -12.59
CA HIS A 91 11.18 -19.64 -12.68
C HIS A 91 12.03 -18.81 -13.65
N SER A 92 11.48 -18.50 -14.83
CA SER A 92 12.18 -17.68 -15.82
C SER A 92 12.44 -16.25 -15.33
N ALA A 93 11.54 -15.66 -14.52
CA ALA A 93 11.71 -14.34 -13.93
C ALA A 93 12.84 -14.32 -12.88
N TRP A 94 12.95 -15.36 -12.06
CA TRP A 94 14.06 -15.56 -11.12
C TRP A 94 15.40 -15.76 -11.83
N ASP A 95 15.46 -16.63 -12.83
CA ASP A 95 16.67 -16.88 -13.62
C ASP A 95 17.19 -15.59 -14.30
N GLN A 96 16.27 -14.67 -14.62
CA GLN A 96 16.59 -13.37 -15.23
C GLN A 96 16.84 -12.26 -14.20
N ASN A 97 16.83 -12.55 -12.89
CA ASN A 97 16.97 -11.59 -11.80
C ASN A 97 15.96 -10.42 -11.89
N ARG A 98 14.71 -10.72 -12.27
CA ARG A 98 13.65 -9.68 -12.32
C ARG A 98 13.05 -9.41 -10.95
N VAL A 99 12.92 -10.45 -10.12
CA VAL A 99 12.33 -10.37 -8.79
C VAL A 99 13.37 -9.84 -7.80
N PRO A 100 13.05 -8.85 -6.96
CA PRO A 100 13.96 -8.36 -5.93
C PRO A 100 14.44 -9.46 -4.99
N MET A 101 15.76 -9.57 -4.84
CA MET A 101 16.39 -10.56 -3.97
C MET A 101 16.28 -10.16 -2.50
N GLY A 102 15.97 -11.13 -1.62
CA GLY A 102 16.02 -10.96 -0.16
C GLY A 102 14.70 -10.58 0.51
N MET A 103 13.61 -10.39 -0.25
CA MET A 103 12.25 -10.28 0.31
C MET A 103 11.44 -11.57 0.17
N LEU A 104 11.73 -12.38 -0.84
CA LEU A 104 11.10 -13.68 -1.07
C LEU A 104 12.18 -14.72 -1.39
N GLU A 105 11.91 -15.99 -1.10
CA GLU A 105 12.70 -17.13 -1.56
C GLU A 105 11.85 -17.95 -2.54
N LEU A 106 12.41 -18.34 -3.68
CA LEU A 106 11.70 -19.13 -4.70
C LEU A 106 11.08 -20.42 -4.13
N SER A 107 11.73 -21.04 -3.15
CA SER A 107 11.21 -22.24 -2.47
C SER A 107 9.94 -21.98 -1.67
N ASP A 108 9.78 -20.79 -1.10
CA ASP A 108 8.56 -20.42 -0.38
C ASP A 108 7.38 -20.30 -1.34
N CYS A 109 7.64 -19.78 -2.54
CA CYS A 109 6.65 -19.61 -3.60
C CYS A 109 6.12 -20.94 -4.12
N GLU A 110 7.02 -21.90 -4.36
CA GLU A 110 6.63 -23.27 -4.76
C GLU A 110 5.75 -23.94 -3.71
N ASN A 111 6.07 -23.77 -2.42
CA ASN A 111 5.28 -24.30 -1.33
C ASN A 111 3.90 -23.63 -1.23
N ASP A 112 3.84 -22.30 -1.35
CA ASP A 112 2.59 -21.53 -1.31
C ASP A 112 1.65 -21.91 -2.47
N LEU A 113 2.20 -22.09 -3.68
CA LEU A 113 1.46 -22.56 -4.84
C LEU A 113 0.85 -23.95 -4.60
N LEU A 114 1.65 -24.89 -4.10
CA LEU A 114 1.19 -26.26 -3.76
C LEU A 114 0.12 -26.25 -2.67
N ASP A 115 0.28 -25.44 -1.63
CA ASP A 115 -0.69 -25.32 -0.54
C ASP A 115 -2.01 -24.71 -1.02
N ALA A 116 -1.93 -23.71 -1.92
CA ALA A 116 -3.11 -23.09 -2.53
C ALA A 116 -3.88 -24.06 -3.43
N GLU A 117 -3.20 -24.93 -4.19
CA GLU A 117 -3.82 -26.01 -4.98
C GLU A 117 -4.54 -27.03 -4.10
N GLN A 118 -3.94 -27.43 -2.98
CA GLN A 118 -4.50 -28.42 -2.07
C GLN A 118 -5.70 -27.87 -1.28
N ARG A 119 -5.71 -26.56 -1.01
CA ARG A 119 -6.74 -25.89 -0.19
C ARG A 119 -7.33 -24.68 -0.92
N PRO A 120 -8.05 -24.87 -2.05
CA PRO A 120 -8.47 -23.76 -2.92
C PRO A 120 -9.37 -22.72 -2.23
N ASN A 121 -10.14 -23.15 -1.23
CA ASN A 121 -11.06 -22.30 -0.46
C ASN A 121 -10.47 -21.75 0.85
N ASP A 122 -9.18 -21.91 1.12
CA ASP A 122 -8.54 -21.36 2.32
C ASP A 122 -8.37 -19.85 2.20
N ILE A 123 -9.31 -19.08 2.77
CA ILE A 123 -9.18 -17.62 2.89
C ILE A 123 -8.00 -17.21 3.78
N GLY A 124 -7.54 -18.11 4.66
CA GLY A 124 -6.44 -17.85 5.59
C GLY A 124 -5.16 -17.44 4.88
N ARG A 125 -4.88 -17.95 3.67
CA ARG A 125 -3.69 -17.54 2.88
C ARG A 125 -3.73 -16.07 2.48
N PHE A 126 -4.90 -15.56 2.09
CA PHE A 126 -5.06 -14.14 1.76
C PHE A 126 -4.92 -13.27 3.00
N LYS A 127 -5.45 -13.72 4.15
CA LYS A 127 -5.29 -12.99 5.42
C LYS A 127 -3.82 -12.90 5.86
N ARG A 128 -3.03 -13.96 5.68
CA ARG A 128 -1.58 -13.95 5.96
C ARG A 128 -0.83 -12.96 5.05
N ALA A 129 -1.26 -12.82 3.80
CA ALA A 129 -0.77 -11.80 2.87
C ALA A 129 -1.38 -10.39 3.10
N ASN A 130 -2.12 -10.18 4.20
CA ASN A 130 -2.84 -8.93 4.50
C ASN A 130 -3.78 -8.46 3.36
N LEU A 131 -4.41 -9.42 2.68
CA LEU A 131 -5.42 -9.20 1.65
C LEU A 131 -6.82 -9.54 2.18
N GLY A 132 -7.83 -8.82 1.69
CA GLY A 132 -9.22 -8.99 2.12
C GLY A 132 -9.96 -7.66 2.20
N TYR A 133 -11.14 -7.69 2.83
CA TYR A 133 -11.88 -6.48 3.17
C TYR A 133 -11.43 -5.89 4.51
N ILE A 134 -11.80 -4.64 4.75
CA ILE A 134 -11.71 -4.02 6.08
C ILE A 134 -13.08 -4.26 6.74
N ASP A 135 -13.12 -5.24 7.64
CA ASP A 135 -14.35 -5.59 8.37
C ASP A 135 -14.58 -4.64 9.56
N ASP A 136 -13.52 -4.32 10.30
CA ASP A 136 -13.53 -3.35 11.39
C ASP A 136 -12.46 -2.27 11.14
N VAL A 137 -12.92 -1.04 10.92
CA VAL A 137 -12.06 0.10 10.62
C VAL A 137 -11.26 0.54 11.85
N LEU A 138 -11.82 0.40 13.05
CA LEU A 138 -11.14 0.76 14.30
C LEU A 138 -10.06 -0.25 14.62
N GLU A 139 -10.35 -1.55 14.48
CA GLU A 139 -9.34 -2.61 14.64
C GLU A 139 -8.22 -2.45 13.59
N GLU A 140 -8.57 -2.20 12.33
CA GLU A 140 -7.59 -1.95 11.27
C GLU A 140 -6.69 -0.76 11.62
N LEU A 141 -7.28 0.36 12.01
CA LEU A 141 -6.53 1.56 12.36
C LEU A 141 -5.68 1.33 13.62
N ALA A 142 -6.24 0.66 14.63
CA ALA A 142 -5.54 0.33 15.87
C ALA A 142 -4.33 -0.57 15.61
N SER A 143 -4.45 -1.60 14.76
CA SER A 143 -3.32 -2.46 14.41
C SER A 143 -2.18 -1.68 13.75
N ARG A 144 -2.51 -0.71 12.88
CA ARG A 144 -1.51 0.12 12.19
C ARG A 144 -0.85 1.14 13.12
N ILE A 145 -1.56 1.58 14.15
CA ILE A 145 -1.04 2.50 15.17
C ILE A 145 -0.28 1.74 16.24
N SER A 146 -0.71 0.54 16.64
CA SER A 146 0.00 -0.26 17.64
C SER A 146 1.38 -0.70 17.14
N TYR A 147 1.51 -1.01 15.84
CA TYR A 147 2.84 -1.19 15.23
C TYR A 147 3.71 0.09 15.26
N ALA A 148 3.13 1.28 15.40
CA ALA A 148 3.87 2.53 15.61
C ALA A 148 4.18 2.76 17.10
N GLU A 149 3.31 2.32 18.00
CA GLU A 149 3.56 2.32 19.45
C GLU A 149 4.61 1.29 19.86
N ASP A 150 4.74 0.16 19.14
CA ASP A 150 5.83 -0.81 19.32
C ASP A 150 7.19 -0.27 18.80
N LEU A 151 7.19 0.78 17.97
CA LEU A 151 8.40 1.56 17.62
C LEU A 151 8.67 2.67 18.65
N ASP A 152 7.72 2.92 19.56
CA ASP A 152 7.84 3.79 20.74
C ASP A 152 8.05 2.95 22.02
N GLU A 153 8.30 1.64 21.92
CA GLU A 153 9.01 0.95 23.01
C GLU A 153 10.41 1.59 23.06
N GLU A 154 10.60 2.49 24.02
CA GLU A 154 11.90 3.07 24.37
C GLU A 154 12.92 1.92 24.51
N ASP A 155 13.67 1.63 23.43
CA ASP A 155 14.87 0.80 23.52
C ASP A 155 15.80 1.48 24.52
N PRO A 156 15.99 0.93 25.73
CA PRO A 156 16.79 1.58 26.77
C PRO A 156 18.27 1.70 26.37
N GLN A 157 18.65 1.13 25.22
CA GLN A 157 19.99 1.12 24.65
C GLN A 157 20.05 1.69 23.23
N SER A 158 18.98 2.30 22.71
CA SER A 158 19.06 3.03 21.44
C SER A 158 20.09 4.14 21.59
N PRO A 159 21.17 4.16 20.78
CA PRO A 159 22.20 5.19 20.87
C PRO A 159 21.71 6.42 20.13
N LEU A 160 20.50 6.90 20.45
CA LEU A 160 20.16 8.29 20.25
C LEU A 160 20.70 9.01 21.47
N PRO A 161 21.76 9.82 21.34
CA PRO A 161 22.26 10.59 22.45
C PRO A 161 21.14 11.49 22.95
N ASP A 162 20.86 11.44 24.26
CA ASP A 162 20.05 12.43 25.01
C ASP A 162 20.48 13.88 24.70
N GLU A 163 21.66 14.07 24.10
CA GLU A 163 22.29 15.36 23.80
C GLU A 163 22.32 15.74 22.31
N THR A 164 21.45 15.18 21.46
CA THR A 164 21.35 15.67 20.05
C THR A 164 19.95 16.08 19.63
N TRP A 165 19.18 16.68 20.55
CA TRP A 165 18.12 17.62 20.16
C TRP A 165 18.60 19.09 20.22
N ASP A 166 19.85 19.34 19.82
CA ASP A 166 20.31 20.65 19.34
C ASP A 166 19.72 20.96 17.95
N ALA A 167 18.44 20.66 17.78
CA ALA A 167 17.73 21.04 16.61
C ALA A 167 17.39 22.55 16.77
N PRO A 168 17.66 23.41 15.78
CA PRO A 168 17.49 24.87 15.89
C PRO A 168 16.04 25.35 16.09
N TRP A 169 15.11 24.41 16.35
CA TRP A 169 13.71 24.63 16.66
C TRP A 169 13.36 24.29 18.13
N ALA A 170 14.30 23.77 18.93
CA ALA A 170 14.09 23.54 20.36
C ALA A 170 13.88 24.85 21.15
N ASP A 171 14.45 25.96 20.68
CA ASP A 171 14.26 27.31 21.20
C ASP A 171 13.09 28.07 20.55
N ALA A 172 12.31 27.43 19.66
CA ALA A 172 11.17 28.09 19.05
C ALA A 172 10.03 28.20 20.07
N THR A 173 9.92 29.37 20.73
CA THR A 173 8.72 29.71 21.50
C THR A 173 7.49 29.48 20.62
N PRO A 174 6.45 28.77 21.11
CA PRO A 174 5.25 28.53 20.33
C PRO A 174 4.70 29.84 19.76
N ALA A 175 4.40 29.86 18.47
CA ALA A 175 3.82 31.03 17.84
C ALA A 175 2.43 31.29 18.45
N ILE A 176 2.31 32.29 19.32
CA ILE A 176 1.03 32.71 19.87
C ILE A 176 0.28 33.47 18.79
N ASN A 177 -0.87 32.96 18.36
CA ASN A 177 -1.77 33.70 17.48
C ASN A 177 -2.53 34.77 18.30
N PRO A 178 -2.21 36.07 18.16
CA PRO A 178 -2.89 37.13 18.91
C PRO A 178 -4.36 37.32 18.50
N ARG A 179 -4.82 36.62 17.46
CA ARG A 179 -6.20 36.70 16.92
C ARG A 179 -6.94 35.36 17.02
N ARG A 180 -6.52 34.47 17.92
CA ARG A 180 -7.14 33.14 18.11
C ARG A 180 -8.66 33.22 18.37
N ASP A 181 -9.11 34.30 18.99
CA ASP A 181 -10.52 34.51 19.37
C ASP A 181 -11.32 35.26 18.29
N VAL A 182 -10.72 35.58 17.13
CA VAL A 182 -11.39 36.30 16.03
C VAL A 182 -11.90 35.31 14.99
N GLY A 183 -13.22 35.18 14.91
CA GLY A 183 -13.88 34.36 13.90
C GLY A 183 -13.64 34.88 12.48
N ARG A 184 -13.58 33.96 11.51
CA ARG A 184 -13.33 34.25 10.09
C ARG A 184 -14.28 35.32 9.50
N ASN A 185 -15.52 35.42 10.00
CA ASN A 185 -16.52 36.36 9.53
C ASN A 185 -16.69 37.61 10.41
N ASP A 186 -15.98 37.70 11.54
CA ASP A 186 -16.13 38.80 12.50
C ASP A 186 -15.58 40.11 11.93
N PRO A 187 -16.03 41.26 12.45
CA PRO A 187 -15.40 42.54 12.15
C PRO A 187 -13.89 42.46 12.37
N CYS A 188 -13.11 42.87 11.38
CA CYS A 188 -11.67 42.75 11.44
C CYS A 188 -11.11 43.70 12.53
N PRO A 189 -10.29 43.22 13.48
CA PRO A 189 -9.80 44.02 14.60
C PRO A 189 -8.83 45.14 14.20
N CYS A 190 -8.45 45.25 12.92
CA CYS A 190 -7.66 46.36 12.39
C CYS A 190 -8.47 47.64 12.12
N GLY A 191 -9.79 47.64 12.41
CA GLY A 191 -10.64 48.82 12.23
C GLY A 191 -11.08 49.09 10.79
N SER A 192 -10.84 48.17 9.85
CA SER A 192 -11.17 48.37 8.43
C SER A 192 -12.67 48.32 8.09
N GLY A 193 -13.52 47.94 9.05
CA GLY A 193 -14.96 47.70 8.84
C GLY A 193 -15.28 46.47 7.98
N LYS A 194 -14.28 45.73 7.49
CA LYS A 194 -14.45 44.51 6.68
C LYS A 194 -14.47 43.26 7.57
N LYS A 195 -15.06 42.17 7.08
CA LYS A 195 -14.93 40.83 7.71
C LYS A 195 -13.45 40.38 7.72
N PHE A 196 -13.01 39.69 8.77
CA PHE A 196 -11.61 39.25 8.94
C PHE A 196 -11.07 38.49 7.71
N LYS A 197 -11.86 37.58 7.13
CA LYS A 197 -11.55 36.85 5.87
C LYS A 197 -11.37 37.69 4.61
N LYS A 198 -11.85 38.93 4.59
CA LYS A 198 -11.73 39.86 3.45
C LYS A 198 -10.74 40.98 3.74
N CYS A 199 -9.97 40.85 4.82
CA CYS A 199 -8.99 41.82 5.27
C CYS A 199 -7.73 41.09 5.70
N CYS A 200 -7.40 41.08 6.99
CA CYS A 200 -6.12 40.59 7.50
C CYS A 200 -5.90 39.07 7.38
N LEU A 201 -6.92 38.24 7.13
CA LEU A 201 -6.75 36.80 6.93
C LEU A 201 -6.52 36.43 5.45
N ALA A 202 -6.89 37.29 4.51
CA ALA A 202 -6.67 37.09 3.07
C ALA A 202 -5.45 37.87 2.55
N LYS A 203 -4.58 38.32 3.48
CA LYS A 203 -3.28 38.87 3.14
C LYS A 203 -2.27 37.74 3.01
#